data_AF-A0A0G0GGF8-F1
#
_entry.id   AF-A0A0G0GGF8-F1
#
_cell.length_a   1.000
_cell.length_b   1.000
_cell.length_c   1.000
_cell.angle_alpha   90.00
_cell.angle_beta   90.00
_cell.angle_gamma   90.00
#
_symmetry.space_group_name_H-M   'P 1'
#
loop_
_entity.id
_entity.type
_entity.pdbx_description
1 polymer ?
#
loop_
_entity_poly.entity_id
_entity_poly.type
_entity_poly.pdbx_seq_one_letter_code
_entity_poly.pdbx_strand_id
1 'polypeptide(L)'
;MPSGEGRPGYINPRGQIIFRLILNQSHIYNDGICSWNNMINIRRFISENSEEKKFTGFMEFISSQEMMPVVDCVVKMHRHDTRKATGDPYLKHLIYTAYLGFLSPEFKQMNDSEKRIYIASNLLHDSIEMKRKKEKYKPRELYNQLVQVGINSNEARKITVISSLLTPFKQKRKNIKKDQWLKIKIKDFKRIINLKEINVDLRDTDIFPELEFRDLSEQEKEVIIKMVRSIKITDEAANIRETVDDVVMGRDGRKKHENLKSLDWRVTDFKARLEIIKKIYPENPLLNQMVADLIGLDSYIL
;
A
#
# COMPACT_ATOMS: atom_id res chain seq x y z
N MET A 1 -16.89 -3.36 -36.34
CA MET A 1 -17.58 -2.96 -35.08
C MET A 1 -18.97 -3.57 -35.07
N PRO A 2 -19.27 -4.43 -34.09
CA PRO A 2 -20.58 -4.55 -33.45
C PRO A 2 -20.44 -4.22 -31.95
N SER A 3 -21.08 -3.16 -31.46
CA SER A 3 -22.38 -3.12 -30.76
C SER A 3 -22.33 -3.62 -29.30
N GLY A 4 -22.09 -2.68 -28.38
CA GLY A 4 -23.05 -2.38 -27.32
C GLY A 4 -23.37 -3.45 -26.26
N GLU A 5 -22.41 -4.24 -25.80
CA GLU A 5 -22.59 -5.01 -24.57
C GLU A 5 -22.54 -4.07 -23.35
N GLY A 6 -23.63 -4.08 -22.58
CA GLY A 6 -23.90 -3.14 -21.50
C GLY A 6 -22.76 -3.04 -20.49
N ARG A 7 -22.36 -1.80 -20.20
CA ARG A 7 -21.44 -1.50 -19.10
C ARG A 7 -22.10 -1.96 -17.78
N PRO A 8 -21.52 -2.91 -17.04
CA PRO A 8 -22.02 -3.25 -15.71
C PRO A 8 -21.92 -2.04 -14.80
N GLY A 9 -22.92 -1.88 -13.94
CA GLY A 9 -23.27 -0.65 -13.22
C GLY A 9 -22.12 0.03 -12.45
N TYR A 10 -22.21 1.36 -12.44
CA TYR A 10 -21.53 2.33 -11.57
C TYR A 10 -20.31 1.84 -10.79
N ILE A 11 -19.17 1.77 -11.49
CA ILE A 11 -17.86 1.90 -10.84
C ILE A 11 -17.76 3.34 -10.33
N ASN A 12 -17.41 3.54 -9.05
CA ASN A 12 -17.23 4.88 -8.48
C ASN A 12 -16.23 5.69 -9.34
N PRO A 13 -16.69 6.66 -10.15
CA PRO A 13 -15.83 7.34 -11.13
C PRO A 13 -14.80 8.26 -10.46
N ARG A 14 -14.94 8.53 -9.16
CA ARG A 14 -14.16 9.52 -8.41
C ARG A 14 -12.79 8.98 -7.97
N GLY A 15 -12.75 7.77 -7.42
CA GLY A 15 -11.50 7.08 -7.07
C GLY A 15 -10.64 6.72 -8.29
N GLN A 16 -11.24 6.56 -9.47
CA GLN A 16 -10.52 6.31 -10.72
C GLN A 16 -9.72 7.54 -11.20
N ILE A 17 -10.22 8.76 -10.98
CA ILE A 17 -9.55 9.99 -11.45
C ILE A 17 -8.24 10.22 -10.68
N ILE A 18 -8.26 10.12 -9.35
CA ILE A 18 -7.06 10.32 -8.52
C ILE A 18 -6.03 9.23 -8.77
N PHE A 19 -6.48 7.98 -8.87
CA PHE A 19 -5.60 6.88 -9.24
C PHE A 19 -4.94 7.10 -10.61
N ARG A 20 -5.67 7.64 -11.59
CA ARG A 20 -5.15 8.03 -12.91
C ARG A 20 -4.21 9.24 -12.86
N LEU A 21 -4.43 10.18 -11.95
CA LEU A 21 -3.50 11.30 -11.71
C LEU A 21 -2.17 10.80 -11.11
N ILE A 22 -2.23 9.89 -10.14
CA ILE A 22 -1.03 9.22 -9.57
C ILE A 22 -0.29 8.42 -10.66
N LEU A 23 -1.04 7.74 -11.53
CA LEU A 23 -0.53 7.00 -12.69
C LEU A 23 0.28 7.88 -13.64
N ASN A 24 -0.29 9.00 -14.08
CA ASN A 24 0.35 9.89 -15.03
C ASN A 24 1.60 10.56 -14.45
N GLN A 25 1.67 10.71 -13.11
CA GLN A 25 2.83 11.28 -12.43
C GLN A 25 3.93 10.26 -12.13
N SER A 26 3.61 8.97 -12.00
CA SER A 26 4.58 7.93 -11.63
C SER A 26 5.68 7.72 -12.70
N HIS A 27 5.40 8.02 -13.97
CA HIS A 27 6.39 8.00 -15.05
C HIS A 27 7.50 9.05 -14.86
N ILE A 28 7.19 10.19 -14.24
CA ILE A 28 8.14 11.30 -14.02
C ILE A 28 9.24 10.90 -13.02
N TYR A 29 8.94 9.96 -12.12
CA TYR A 29 9.89 9.49 -11.10
C TYR A 29 10.85 8.39 -11.60
N ASN A 30 10.55 7.75 -12.73
CA ASN A 30 11.36 6.63 -13.24
C ASN A 30 12.56 7.08 -14.10
N ASP A 31 12.51 8.26 -14.71
CA ASP A 31 13.55 8.72 -15.65
C ASP A 31 14.73 9.45 -14.96
N GLY A 32 14.76 9.51 -13.63
CA GLY A 32 15.83 10.20 -12.88
C GLY A 32 15.86 11.72 -13.07
N ILE A 33 15.02 12.27 -13.95
CA ILE A 33 14.82 13.72 -14.12
C ILE A 33 13.69 14.13 -13.16
N CYS A 34 14.03 14.21 -11.89
CA CYS A 34 13.23 14.95 -10.92
C CYS A 34 13.45 16.44 -11.20
N SER A 35 12.78 17.00 -12.21
CA SER A 35 12.67 18.45 -12.32
C SER A 35 11.35 18.87 -11.70
N TRP A 36 11.45 19.55 -10.56
CA TRP A 36 10.38 20.24 -9.84
C TRP A 36 9.43 21.05 -10.74
N ASN A 37 9.88 21.45 -11.94
CA ASN A 37 9.06 22.12 -12.95
C ASN A 37 7.87 21.29 -13.44
N ASN A 38 7.91 19.95 -13.35
CA ASN A 38 6.77 19.11 -13.67
C ASN A 38 5.68 19.09 -12.58
N MET A 39 6.03 19.35 -11.30
CA MET A 39 5.05 19.56 -10.23
C MET A 39 4.31 20.90 -10.35
N ILE A 40 4.94 21.90 -10.96
CA ILE A 40 4.35 23.24 -11.15
C ILE A 40 3.27 23.21 -12.25
N ASN A 41 3.39 22.36 -13.28
CA ASN A 41 2.35 22.20 -14.30
C ASN A 41 1.07 21.48 -13.79
N ILE A 42 1.17 20.78 -12.65
CA ILE A 42 0.03 20.12 -11.97
C ILE A 42 -0.89 21.15 -11.31
N ARG A 43 -0.35 22.27 -10.82
CA ARG A 43 -1.16 23.36 -10.22
C ARG A 43 -2.10 24.02 -11.23
N ARG A 44 -1.82 23.92 -12.53
CA ARG A 44 -2.53 24.69 -13.58
C ARG A 44 -3.67 23.91 -14.26
N PHE A 45 -3.77 22.59 -14.05
CA PHE A 45 -4.81 21.74 -14.66
C PHE A 45 -5.95 21.38 -13.69
N ILE A 46 -5.83 21.75 -12.41
CA ILE A 46 -6.73 21.31 -11.34
C ILE A 46 -7.64 22.49 -10.93
N SER A 47 -8.85 22.53 -11.47
CA SER A 47 -9.91 23.40 -10.98
C SER A 47 -11.26 22.68 -10.96
N GLU A 48 -11.87 22.71 -9.78
CA GLU A 48 -13.31 22.49 -9.48
C GLU A 48 -13.78 21.11 -8.99
N ASN A 49 -13.05 20.37 -8.13
CA ASN A 49 -13.66 19.29 -7.32
C ASN A 49 -13.12 19.15 -5.86
N SER A 50 -13.95 18.68 -4.92
CA SER A 50 -13.57 18.51 -3.49
C SER A 50 -12.60 17.36 -3.23
N GLU A 51 -12.54 16.36 -4.12
CA GLU A 51 -11.54 15.30 -4.08
C GLU A 51 -10.16 15.76 -4.58
N GLU A 52 -10.13 16.74 -5.49
CA GLU A 52 -8.90 17.38 -5.93
C GLU A 52 -8.24 18.11 -4.77
N LYS A 53 -9.00 18.86 -3.96
CA LYS A 53 -8.46 19.49 -2.74
C LYS A 53 -7.81 18.48 -1.78
N LYS A 54 -8.41 17.28 -1.64
CA LYS A 54 -7.85 16.22 -0.80
C LYS A 54 -6.57 15.63 -1.39
N PHE A 55 -6.54 15.41 -2.70
CA PHE A 55 -5.34 14.95 -3.39
C PHE A 55 -4.23 16.00 -3.37
N THR A 56 -4.54 17.27 -3.60
CA THR A 56 -3.62 18.41 -3.45
C THR A 56 -3.05 18.45 -2.04
N GLY A 57 -3.88 18.37 -1.00
CA GLY A 57 -3.39 18.34 0.38
C GLY A 57 -2.47 17.15 0.69
N PHE A 58 -2.75 15.97 0.13
CA PHE A 58 -1.85 14.83 0.24
C PHE A 58 -0.52 15.07 -0.48
N MET A 59 -0.57 15.59 -1.71
CA MET A 59 0.63 15.90 -2.49
C MET A 59 1.48 16.97 -1.82
N GLU A 60 0.85 18.00 -1.24
CA GLU A 60 1.53 19.02 -0.41
C GLU A 60 2.18 18.39 0.81
N PHE A 61 1.50 17.45 1.49
CA PHE A 61 2.05 16.75 2.64
C PHE A 61 3.31 15.93 2.27
N ILE A 62 3.24 15.07 1.24
CA ILE A 62 4.39 14.24 0.86
C ILE A 62 5.52 15.03 0.18
N SER A 63 5.21 16.22 -0.36
CA SER A 63 6.21 17.14 -0.94
C SER A 63 6.79 18.13 0.08
N SER A 64 6.36 18.05 1.34
CA SER A 64 6.92 18.89 2.41
C SER A 64 8.41 18.55 2.63
N GLN A 65 9.17 19.53 3.11
CA GLN A 65 10.60 19.35 3.43
C GLN A 65 10.83 18.19 4.42
N GLU A 66 9.86 17.95 5.31
CA GLU A 66 9.93 16.86 6.29
C GLU A 66 9.70 15.49 5.66
N MET A 67 8.88 15.37 4.62
CA MET A 67 8.59 14.10 3.94
C MET A 67 9.56 13.80 2.80
N MET A 68 10.22 14.81 2.23
CA MET A 68 11.14 14.66 1.10
C MET A 68 12.17 13.52 1.28
N PRO A 69 12.89 13.40 2.42
CA PRO A 69 13.87 12.34 2.57
C PRO A 69 13.26 10.93 2.56
N VAL A 70 12.03 10.78 3.06
CA VAL A 70 11.27 9.52 2.98
C VAL A 70 10.92 9.20 1.52
N VAL A 71 10.40 10.20 0.79
CA VAL A 71 10.02 10.03 -0.61
C VAL A 71 11.24 9.65 -1.47
N ASP A 72 12.37 10.31 -1.27
CA ASP A 72 13.62 9.99 -1.97
C ASP A 72 14.08 8.55 -1.68
N CYS A 73 13.96 8.10 -0.43
CA CYS A 73 14.24 6.72 -0.05
C CYS A 73 13.32 5.75 -0.80
N VAL A 74 12.00 5.99 -0.78
CA VAL A 74 10.98 5.17 -1.46
C VAL A 74 11.27 5.05 -2.96
N VAL A 75 11.52 6.19 -3.62
CA VAL A 75 11.86 6.23 -5.06
C VAL A 75 13.12 5.42 -5.33
N LYS A 76 14.20 5.65 -4.57
CA LYS A 76 15.46 4.90 -4.74
C LYS A 76 15.28 3.39 -4.54
N MET A 77 14.45 2.98 -3.58
CA MET A 77 14.19 1.57 -3.31
C MET A 77 13.39 0.89 -4.43
N HIS A 78 12.42 1.61 -5.02
CA HIS A 78 11.39 1.04 -5.90
C HIS A 78 11.45 1.48 -7.37
N ARG A 79 12.40 2.32 -7.79
CA ARG A 79 12.55 2.83 -9.18
C ARG A 79 12.64 1.77 -10.28
N HIS A 80 12.93 0.52 -9.93
CA HIS A 80 13.02 -0.61 -10.88
C HIS A 80 12.01 -1.71 -10.58
N ASP A 81 11.05 -1.45 -9.70
CA ASP A 81 9.98 -2.38 -9.38
C ASP A 81 8.76 -2.05 -10.23
N THR A 82 8.12 -3.10 -10.77
CA THR A 82 6.95 -2.96 -11.63
C THR A 82 5.80 -3.86 -11.20
N ARG A 83 4.58 -3.47 -11.54
CA ARG A 83 3.37 -4.25 -11.36
C ARG A 83 3.37 -5.40 -12.36
N LYS A 84 3.10 -6.62 -11.86
CA LYS A 84 3.15 -7.82 -12.71
C LYS A 84 2.09 -7.86 -13.81
N ALA A 85 0.92 -7.25 -13.58
CA ALA A 85 -0.18 -7.28 -14.53
C ALA A 85 0.03 -6.29 -15.68
N THR A 86 0.48 -5.07 -15.36
CA THR A 86 0.51 -3.97 -16.31
C THR A 86 1.90 -3.53 -16.74
N GLY A 87 2.95 -3.89 -15.98
CA GLY A 87 4.29 -3.33 -16.16
C GLY A 87 4.47 -1.92 -15.58
N ASP A 88 3.39 -1.30 -15.06
CA ASP A 88 3.43 0.04 -14.46
C ASP A 88 4.44 0.11 -13.29
N PRO A 89 5.00 1.29 -12.99
CA PRO A 89 5.88 1.47 -11.84
C PRO A 89 5.20 1.04 -10.53
N TYR A 90 5.88 0.28 -9.67
CA TYR A 90 5.32 -0.17 -8.39
C TYR A 90 5.02 0.99 -7.45
N LEU A 91 5.75 2.11 -7.59
CA LEU A 91 5.54 3.35 -6.85
C LEU A 91 4.08 3.84 -6.88
N LYS A 92 3.37 3.62 -7.98
CA LYS A 92 1.94 3.93 -8.13
C LYS A 92 1.11 3.30 -7.00
N HIS A 93 1.36 2.02 -6.70
CA HIS A 93 0.65 1.30 -5.65
C HIS A 93 0.98 1.88 -4.27
N LEU A 94 2.26 2.14 -4.00
CA LEU A 94 2.72 2.69 -2.73
C LEU A 94 2.10 4.08 -2.45
N ILE A 95 2.10 4.96 -3.45
CA ILE A 95 1.51 6.30 -3.36
C ILE A 95 0.00 6.23 -3.16
N TYR A 96 -0.69 5.34 -3.88
CA TYR A 96 -2.13 5.22 -3.74
C TYR A 96 -2.55 4.63 -2.38
N THR A 97 -1.84 3.63 -1.87
CA THR A 97 -2.02 3.13 -0.50
C THR A 97 -1.81 4.24 0.52
N ALA A 98 -0.75 5.04 0.39
CA ALA A 98 -0.50 6.19 1.27
C ALA A 98 -1.58 7.26 1.18
N TYR A 99 -2.11 7.53 -0.01
CA TYR A 99 -3.24 8.44 -0.20
C TYR A 99 -4.49 7.96 0.54
N LEU A 100 -4.84 6.67 0.43
CA LEU A 100 -5.96 6.10 1.17
C LEU A 100 -5.73 6.18 2.69
N GLY A 101 -4.49 5.98 3.15
CA GLY A 101 -4.09 6.22 4.53
C GLY A 101 -4.30 7.67 4.97
N PHE A 102 -3.89 8.65 4.15
CA PHE A 102 -4.06 10.07 4.41
C PHE A 102 -5.53 10.50 4.56
N LEU A 103 -6.44 9.82 3.85
CA LEU A 103 -7.88 10.07 3.95
C LEU A 103 -8.53 9.45 5.19
N SER A 104 -7.84 8.56 5.90
CA SER A 104 -8.43 7.77 6.98
C SER A 104 -8.77 8.65 8.19
N PRO A 105 -9.88 8.37 8.92
CA PRO A 105 -10.22 9.09 10.14
C PRO A 105 -9.10 9.04 11.20
N GLU A 106 -8.37 7.93 11.26
CA GLU A 106 -7.26 7.73 12.18
C GLU A 106 -6.14 8.74 11.92
N PHE A 107 -5.81 9.02 10.65
CA PHE A 107 -4.79 10.02 10.29
C PHE A 107 -5.11 11.41 10.86
N LYS A 108 -6.39 11.79 10.91
CA LYS A 108 -6.82 13.10 11.43
C LYS A 108 -6.65 13.23 12.95
N GLN A 109 -6.63 12.10 13.66
CA GLN A 109 -6.51 12.05 15.12
C GLN A 109 -5.05 11.93 15.58
N MET A 110 -4.14 11.60 14.67
CA MET A 110 -2.70 11.49 14.95
C MET A 110 -2.06 12.86 15.18
N ASN A 111 -1.06 12.91 16.04
CA ASN A 111 -0.16 14.07 16.12
C ASN A 111 0.77 14.13 14.89
N ASP A 112 1.50 15.23 14.70
CA ASP A 112 2.27 15.43 13.46
C ASP A 112 3.41 14.41 13.29
N SER A 113 4.05 13.98 14.38
CA SER A 113 5.06 12.92 14.35
C SER A 113 4.46 11.57 13.92
N GLU A 114 3.29 11.23 14.46
CA GLU A 114 2.56 10.01 14.11
C GLU A 114 2.08 10.03 12.65
N LYS A 115 1.56 11.17 12.17
CA LYS A 115 1.15 11.36 10.77
C LYS A 115 2.31 11.07 9.82
N ARG A 116 3.51 11.61 10.12
CA ARG A 116 4.72 11.40 9.32
C ARG A 116 5.11 9.92 9.29
N ILE A 117 5.22 9.27 10.45
CA ILE A 117 5.53 7.83 10.56
C ILE A 117 4.51 7.00 9.79
N TYR A 118 3.23 7.32 9.92
CA TYR A 118 2.16 6.57 9.30
C TYR A 118 2.20 6.65 7.77
N ILE A 119 2.33 7.85 7.20
CA ILE A 119 2.42 8.01 5.74
C ILE A 119 3.74 7.44 5.20
N ALA A 120 4.86 7.65 5.90
CA ALA A 120 6.13 7.03 5.53
C ALA A 120 6.04 5.49 5.52
N SER A 121 5.38 4.91 6.52
CA SER A 121 5.17 3.47 6.60
C SER A 121 4.21 2.95 5.53
N ASN A 122 3.20 3.71 5.13
CA ASN A 122 2.38 3.36 3.97
C ASN A 122 3.21 3.33 2.67
N LEU A 123 4.10 4.31 2.47
CA LEU A 123 4.96 4.36 1.28
C LEU A 123 6.01 3.24 1.26
N LEU A 124 6.43 2.73 2.42
CA LEU A 124 7.49 1.72 2.57
C LEU A 124 6.99 0.32 2.96
N HIS A 125 5.66 0.12 3.06
CA HIS A 125 5.08 -1.08 3.67
C HIS A 125 5.58 -2.39 3.03
N ASP A 126 5.82 -2.34 1.73
CA ASP A 126 6.23 -3.49 0.92
C ASP A 126 7.74 -3.52 0.63
N SER A 127 8.51 -2.54 1.06
CA SER A 127 9.93 -2.40 0.72
C SER A 127 10.75 -3.63 1.13
N ILE A 128 10.49 -4.20 2.31
CA ILE A 128 11.17 -5.41 2.78
C ILE A 128 10.77 -6.62 1.94
N GLU A 129 9.47 -6.83 1.63
CA GLU A 129 9.05 -7.95 0.77
C GLU A 129 9.65 -7.81 -0.63
N MET A 130 9.64 -6.61 -1.21
CA MET A 130 10.09 -6.36 -2.57
C MET A 130 11.59 -6.60 -2.72
N LYS A 131 12.42 -6.10 -1.79
CA LYS A 131 13.87 -6.38 -1.80
C LYS A 131 14.17 -7.86 -1.59
N ARG A 132 13.46 -8.54 -0.68
CA ARG A 132 13.62 -9.99 -0.44
C ARG A 132 13.34 -10.88 -1.65
N LYS A 133 12.60 -10.39 -2.66
CA LYS A 133 12.39 -11.14 -3.91
C LYS A 133 13.65 -11.20 -4.79
N LYS A 134 14.58 -10.25 -4.61
CA LYS A 134 15.79 -10.11 -5.43
C LYS A 134 17.06 -10.52 -4.67
N GLU A 135 17.11 -10.27 -3.37
CA GLU A 135 18.31 -10.48 -2.54
C GLU A 135 17.99 -10.90 -1.09
N LYS A 136 19.01 -11.24 -0.32
CA LYS A 136 18.88 -11.54 1.12
C LYS A 136 18.74 -10.23 1.92
N TYR A 137 17.55 -9.63 1.90
CA TYR A 137 17.27 -8.37 2.58
C TYR A 137 16.68 -8.55 3.99
N LYS A 138 17.26 -7.88 4.99
CA LYS A 138 16.85 -7.87 6.40
C LYS A 138 16.18 -6.53 6.74
N PRO A 139 15.23 -6.50 7.70
CA PRO A 139 14.58 -5.25 8.12
C PRO A 139 15.58 -4.18 8.58
N ARG A 140 16.68 -4.57 9.22
CA ARG A 140 17.73 -3.64 9.66
C ARG A 140 18.36 -2.83 8.53
N GLU A 141 18.38 -3.36 7.31
CA GLU A 141 18.89 -2.62 6.15
C GLU A 141 17.95 -1.47 5.75
N LEU A 142 16.63 -1.62 5.93
CA LEU A 142 15.68 -0.52 5.75
C LEU A 142 15.93 0.59 6.77
N TYR A 143 16.12 0.23 8.04
CA TYR A 143 16.48 1.19 9.09
C TYR A 143 17.74 1.99 8.72
N ASN A 144 18.81 1.31 8.32
CA ASN A 144 20.06 1.97 7.96
C ASN A 144 19.88 2.93 6.77
N GLN A 145 19.07 2.55 5.77
CA GLN A 145 18.77 3.42 4.62
C GLN A 145 17.97 4.67 5.03
N LEU A 146 17.01 4.52 5.94
CA LEU A 146 16.23 5.65 6.46
C LEU A 146 17.10 6.64 7.24
N VAL A 147 17.98 6.14 8.12
CA VAL A 147 18.94 6.98 8.84
C VAL A 147 19.91 7.66 7.88
N GLN A 148 20.39 6.95 6.85
CA GLN A 148 21.32 7.50 5.86
C GLN A 148 20.73 8.68 5.07
N VAL A 149 19.42 8.68 4.83
CA VAL A 149 18.73 9.82 4.18
C VAL A 149 18.32 10.91 5.18
N GLY A 150 18.69 10.81 6.46
CA GLY A 150 18.45 11.85 7.46
C GLY A 150 17.15 11.71 8.25
N ILE A 151 16.47 10.56 8.20
CA ILE A 151 15.35 10.28 9.11
C ILE A 151 15.89 10.03 10.52
N ASN A 152 15.28 10.65 11.52
CA ASN A 152 15.65 10.45 12.92
C ASN A 152 15.59 8.96 13.30
N SER A 153 16.58 8.48 14.05
CA SER A 153 16.70 7.06 14.40
C SER A 153 15.47 6.47 15.09
N ASN A 154 14.77 7.23 15.95
CA ASN A 154 13.56 6.74 16.59
C ASN A 154 12.41 6.56 15.60
N GLU A 155 12.28 7.51 14.67
CA GLU A 155 11.28 7.45 13.60
C GLU A 155 11.58 6.30 12.63
N ALA A 156 12.84 6.19 12.19
CA ALA A 156 13.33 5.13 11.32
C ALA A 156 13.10 3.74 11.93
N ARG A 157 13.30 3.60 13.25
CA ARG A 157 13.01 2.36 14.00
C ARG A 157 11.53 2.01 13.88
N LYS A 158 10.62 2.94 14.20
CA LYS A 158 9.16 2.72 14.14
C LYS A 158 8.69 2.35 12.73
N ILE A 159 9.14 3.08 11.71
CA ILE A 159 8.83 2.79 10.30
C ILE A 159 9.31 1.38 9.92
N THR A 160 10.52 1.02 10.35
CA THR A 160 11.10 -0.30 10.07
C THR A 160 10.31 -1.41 10.75
N VAL A 161 9.95 -1.24 12.02
CA VAL A 161 9.13 -2.21 12.77
C VAL A 161 7.77 -2.39 12.09
N ILE A 162 7.07 -1.30 11.75
CA ILE A 162 5.77 -1.33 11.05
C ILE A 162 5.89 -2.10 9.73
N SER A 163 6.83 -1.73 8.86
CA SER A 163 7.06 -2.38 7.56
C SER A 163 7.40 -3.87 7.73
N SER A 164 8.15 -4.19 8.78
CA SER A 164 8.55 -5.55 9.12
C SER A 164 7.39 -6.39 9.65
N LEU A 165 6.46 -5.80 10.40
CA LEU A 165 5.22 -6.44 10.87
C LEU A 165 4.26 -6.75 9.72
N LEU A 166 4.21 -5.87 8.72
CA LEU A 166 3.42 -6.04 7.49
C LEU A 166 3.99 -7.11 6.55
N THR A 167 5.29 -7.39 6.67
CA THR A 167 5.98 -8.39 5.85
C THR A 167 5.98 -9.78 6.50
N PRO A 168 5.59 -10.86 5.80
CA PRO A 168 5.70 -12.22 6.32
C PRO A 168 7.12 -12.61 6.76
N PHE A 169 7.23 -13.35 7.87
CA PHE A 169 8.53 -13.78 8.44
C PHE A 169 9.32 -14.72 7.51
N LYS A 170 8.62 -15.60 6.77
CA LYS A 170 9.24 -16.63 5.94
C LYS A 170 9.25 -16.20 4.48
N GLN A 171 10.38 -16.43 3.79
CA GLN A 171 10.44 -16.33 2.33
C GLN A 171 9.43 -17.31 1.70
N LYS A 172 8.90 -16.94 0.53
CA LYS A 172 7.95 -17.79 -0.22
C LYS A 172 8.58 -19.16 -0.48
N ARG A 173 7.94 -20.24 0.00
CA ARG A 173 8.38 -21.61 -0.30
C ARG A 173 8.08 -21.90 -1.77
N LYS A 174 9.06 -22.43 -2.52
CA LYS A 174 8.97 -22.57 -3.99
C LYS A 174 7.91 -23.58 -4.47
N ASN A 175 7.47 -24.53 -3.63
CA ASN A 175 6.61 -25.67 -4.02
C ASN A 175 5.32 -25.79 -3.20
N ILE A 176 4.45 -24.77 -3.19
CA ILE A 176 3.15 -24.84 -2.52
C ILE A 176 2.01 -24.89 -3.55
N LYS A 177 1.05 -25.81 -3.38
CA LYS A 177 -0.14 -25.94 -4.25
C LYS A 177 -1.01 -24.67 -4.23
N LYS A 178 -1.77 -24.40 -5.30
CA LYS A 178 -2.60 -23.18 -5.45
C LYS A 178 -3.53 -22.92 -4.26
N ASP A 179 -4.24 -23.93 -3.76
CA ASP A 179 -5.20 -23.75 -2.65
C ASP A 179 -4.53 -23.61 -1.29
N GLN A 180 -3.36 -24.22 -1.11
CA GLN A 180 -2.53 -24.02 0.07
C GLN A 180 -2.01 -22.58 0.13
N TRP A 181 -1.71 -21.97 -1.01
CA TRP A 181 -1.32 -20.56 -1.09
C TRP A 181 -2.44 -19.61 -0.64
N LEU A 182 -3.68 -19.86 -1.07
CA LEU A 182 -4.83 -19.06 -0.66
C LEU A 182 -5.03 -19.12 0.86
N LYS A 183 -4.97 -20.33 1.44
CA LYS A 183 -5.05 -20.53 2.90
C LYS A 183 -3.93 -19.78 3.65
N ILE A 184 -2.69 -19.81 3.15
CA ILE A 184 -1.56 -19.10 3.76
C ILE A 184 -1.78 -17.58 3.70
N LYS A 185 -2.19 -17.05 2.54
CA LYS A 185 -2.46 -15.62 2.37
C LYS A 185 -3.55 -15.11 3.31
N ILE A 186 -4.66 -15.85 3.41
CA ILE A 186 -5.75 -15.53 4.33
C ILE A 186 -5.28 -15.62 5.79
N LYS A 187 -4.48 -16.63 6.16
CA LYS A 187 -3.93 -16.77 7.52
C LYS A 187 -2.99 -15.62 7.87
N ASP A 188 -2.08 -15.25 6.96
CA ASP A 188 -1.14 -14.15 7.16
C ASP A 188 -1.89 -12.82 7.29
N PHE A 189 -2.92 -12.59 6.46
CA PHE A 189 -3.78 -11.43 6.54
C PHE A 189 -4.53 -11.37 7.87
N LYS A 190 -5.18 -12.46 8.29
CA LYS A 190 -5.89 -12.54 9.57
C LYS A 190 -4.95 -12.25 10.74
N ARG A 191 -3.73 -12.78 10.73
CA ARG A 191 -2.72 -12.53 11.76
C ARG A 191 -2.36 -11.04 11.86
N ILE A 192 -2.19 -10.36 10.73
CA ILE A 192 -1.84 -8.93 10.69
C ILE A 192 -3.02 -8.04 11.09
N ILE A 193 -4.25 -8.40 10.70
CA ILE A 193 -5.45 -7.62 11.09
C ILE A 193 -5.79 -7.88 12.56
N ASN A 194 -5.68 -9.12 13.03
CA ASN A 194 -5.90 -9.53 14.41
C ASN A 194 -4.58 -9.52 15.24
N LEU A 195 -3.98 -8.34 15.41
CA LEU A 195 -2.67 -8.17 16.08
C LEU A 195 -2.59 -8.63 17.55
N LYS A 196 -3.65 -9.18 18.17
CA LYS A 196 -3.50 -9.93 19.43
C LYS A 196 -2.49 -11.08 19.31
N GLU A 197 -2.21 -11.53 18.08
CA GLU A 197 -1.27 -12.61 17.77
C GLU A 197 0.15 -12.12 17.40
N ILE A 198 0.39 -10.81 17.28
CA ILE A 198 1.71 -10.28 16.88
C ILE A 198 2.36 -9.53 18.04
N ASN A 199 3.48 -10.07 18.51
CA ASN A 199 4.31 -9.46 19.54
C ASN A 199 5.22 -8.39 18.91
N VAL A 200 4.92 -7.12 19.16
CA VAL A 200 5.70 -5.96 18.69
C VAL A 200 7.09 -5.97 19.32
N ASP A 201 7.21 -6.31 20.59
CA ASP A 201 8.48 -6.34 21.33
C ASP A 201 9.42 -7.36 20.72
N LEU A 202 8.95 -8.60 20.55
CA LEU A 202 9.73 -9.65 19.91
C LEU A 202 10.21 -9.20 18.52
N ARG A 203 9.35 -8.51 17.78
CA ARG A 203 9.71 -8.02 16.44
C ARG A 203 10.74 -6.91 16.47
N ASP A 204 10.66 -6.02 17.44
CA ASP A 204 11.61 -4.94 17.61
C ASP A 204 12.97 -5.47 18.08
N THR A 205 12.99 -6.33 19.10
CA THR A 205 14.21 -7.02 19.59
C THR A 205 14.89 -7.85 18.49
N ASP A 206 14.11 -8.56 17.66
CA ASP A 206 14.65 -9.31 16.51
C ASP A 206 15.41 -8.42 15.51
N ILE A 207 15.04 -7.14 15.39
CA ILE A 207 15.64 -6.19 14.44
C ILE A 207 16.75 -5.37 15.10
N PHE A 208 16.62 -5.10 16.40
CA PHE A 208 17.49 -4.23 17.19
C PHE A 208 17.93 -4.92 18.51
N PRO A 209 18.63 -6.08 18.46
CA PRO A 209 19.00 -6.84 19.65
C PRO A 209 19.93 -6.07 20.59
N GLU A 210 20.71 -5.11 20.06
CA GLU A 210 21.62 -4.27 20.84
C GLU A 210 20.92 -3.15 21.63
N LEU A 211 19.63 -2.93 21.41
CA LEU A 211 18.83 -1.89 22.08
C LEU A 211 18.03 -2.44 23.27
N GLU A 212 18.47 -3.53 23.88
CA GLU A 212 17.79 -4.33 24.94
C GLU A 212 17.28 -3.52 26.15
N PHE A 213 17.67 -2.24 26.31
CA PHE A 213 17.23 -1.33 27.38
C PHE A 213 16.40 -0.13 26.90
N ARG A 214 16.01 -0.08 25.63
CA ARG A 214 15.19 1.00 25.05
C ARG A 214 13.92 0.43 24.44
N ASP A 215 13.13 -0.25 25.25
CA ASP A 215 11.85 -0.78 24.81
C ASP A 215 10.92 0.33 24.34
N LEU A 216 10.09 0.02 23.34
CA LEU A 216 8.97 0.87 22.99
C LEU A 216 8.03 0.94 24.19
N SER A 217 7.53 2.13 24.52
CA SER A 217 6.49 2.24 25.55
C SER A 217 5.20 1.54 25.12
N GLU A 218 4.36 1.09 26.05
CA GLU A 218 3.06 0.46 25.73
C GLU A 218 2.20 1.34 24.82
N GLN A 219 2.21 2.66 25.06
CA GLN A 219 1.51 3.61 24.19
C GLN A 219 2.04 3.59 22.75
N GLU A 220 3.36 3.54 22.55
CA GLU A 220 3.96 3.43 21.21
C GLU A 220 3.61 2.11 20.54
N LYS A 221 3.58 1.01 21.29
CA LYS A 221 3.17 -0.30 20.77
C LYS A 221 1.73 -0.27 20.29
N GLU A 222 0.81 0.31 21.08
CA GLU A 222 -0.59 0.45 20.69
C GLU A 222 -0.77 1.28 19.41
N VAL A 223 -0.01 2.39 19.29
CA VAL A 223 -0.02 3.24 18.10
C VAL A 223 0.50 2.48 16.88
N ILE A 224 1.63 1.77 17.00
CA ILE A 224 2.18 0.93 15.93
C ILE A 224 1.17 -0.14 15.48
N ILE A 225 0.49 -0.78 16.44
CA ILE A 225 -0.54 -1.78 16.17
C ILE A 225 -1.69 -1.18 15.36
N LYS A 226 -2.18 0.00 15.75
CA LYS A 226 -3.23 0.73 15.00
C LYS A 226 -2.76 1.07 13.59
N MET A 227 -1.53 1.56 13.43
CA MET A 227 -0.94 1.89 12.12
C MET A 227 -0.83 0.66 11.21
N VAL A 228 -0.28 -0.46 11.70
CA VAL A 228 -0.13 -1.70 10.93
C VAL A 228 -1.48 -2.20 10.40
N ARG A 229 -2.53 -2.18 11.24
CA ARG A 229 -3.88 -2.58 10.82
C ARG A 229 -4.42 -1.67 9.72
N SER A 230 -4.32 -0.36 9.94
CA SER A 230 -4.84 0.63 8.99
C SER A 230 -4.10 0.57 7.65
N ILE A 231 -2.76 0.43 7.66
CA ILE A 231 -1.95 0.22 6.45
C ILE A 231 -2.38 -1.05 5.73
N LYS A 232 -2.67 -2.14 6.46
CA LYS A 232 -3.06 -3.39 5.82
C LYS A 232 -4.44 -3.33 5.16
N ILE A 233 -5.37 -2.58 5.73
CA ILE A 233 -6.70 -2.34 5.15
C ILE A 233 -6.59 -1.43 3.92
N THR A 234 -5.80 -0.37 3.99
CA THR A 234 -5.57 0.55 2.86
C THR A 234 -4.86 -0.13 1.69
N ASP A 235 -3.86 -0.98 1.95
CA ASP A 235 -3.19 -1.84 0.95
C ASP A 235 -4.19 -2.77 0.24
N GLU A 236 -5.08 -3.42 0.99
CA GLU A 236 -6.12 -4.28 0.41
C GLU A 236 -7.10 -3.47 -0.46
N ALA A 237 -7.55 -2.31 0.01
CA ALA A 237 -8.40 -1.41 -0.76
C ALA A 237 -7.72 -0.92 -2.06
N ALA A 238 -6.42 -0.59 -1.99
CA ALA A 238 -5.62 -0.20 -3.13
C ALA A 238 -5.54 -1.34 -4.16
N ASN A 239 -5.20 -2.56 -3.73
CA ASN A 239 -5.10 -3.72 -4.63
C ASN A 239 -6.42 -4.05 -5.34
N ILE A 240 -7.56 -3.96 -4.65
CA ILE A 240 -8.88 -4.20 -5.27
C ILE A 240 -9.17 -3.11 -6.30
N ARG A 241 -9.04 -1.83 -5.95
CA ARG A 241 -9.29 -0.71 -6.86
C ARG A 241 -8.37 -0.74 -8.08
N GLU A 242 -7.09 -1.02 -7.87
CA GLU A 242 -6.10 -1.17 -8.94
C GLU A 242 -6.51 -2.26 -9.93
N THR A 243 -6.94 -3.40 -9.40
CA THR A 243 -7.43 -4.51 -10.23
C THR A 243 -8.67 -4.10 -11.03
N VAL A 244 -9.60 -3.32 -10.44
CA VAL A 244 -10.75 -2.77 -11.16
C VAL A 244 -10.31 -1.90 -12.33
N ASP A 245 -9.43 -0.92 -12.10
CA ASP A 245 -8.99 -0.02 -13.17
C ASP A 245 -8.23 -0.80 -14.27
N ASP A 246 -7.37 -1.75 -13.89
CA ASP A 246 -6.63 -2.56 -14.85
C ASP A 246 -7.55 -3.42 -15.74
N VAL A 247 -8.61 -4.00 -15.18
CA VAL A 247 -9.62 -4.78 -15.92
C VAL A 247 -10.47 -3.89 -16.82
N VAL A 248 -10.96 -2.75 -16.31
CA VAL A 248 -11.79 -1.80 -17.07
C VAL A 248 -11.03 -1.22 -18.27
N MET A 249 -9.73 -1.02 -18.12
CA MET A 249 -8.85 -0.54 -19.19
C MET A 249 -8.37 -1.64 -20.14
N GLY A 250 -8.78 -2.90 -19.92
CA GLY A 250 -8.36 -4.04 -20.74
C GLY A 250 -6.87 -4.41 -20.61
N ARG A 251 -6.18 -3.90 -19.58
CA ARG A 251 -4.77 -4.21 -19.27
C ARG A 251 -4.62 -5.52 -18.51
N ASP A 252 -5.70 -5.96 -17.86
CA ASP A 252 -5.81 -7.20 -17.10
C ASP A 252 -7.20 -7.82 -17.37
N GLY A 253 -7.40 -9.10 -17.05
CA GLY A 253 -8.69 -9.75 -17.28
C GLY A 253 -8.67 -11.28 -17.28
N ARG A 254 -9.54 -11.88 -18.11
CA ARG A 254 -9.73 -13.33 -18.18
C ARG A 254 -8.55 -14.09 -18.78
N LYS A 255 -7.81 -13.45 -19.70
CA LYS A 255 -6.65 -14.08 -20.34
C LYS A 255 -5.57 -14.29 -19.28
N LYS A 256 -5.16 -15.54 -19.11
CA LYS A 256 -4.10 -15.90 -18.16
C LYS A 256 -2.78 -15.36 -18.70
N HIS A 257 -2.25 -14.31 -18.10
CA HIS A 257 -0.85 -13.95 -18.32
C HIS A 257 0.02 -15.08 -17.75
N GLU A 258 0.98 -15.56 -18.53
CA GLU A 258 2.04 -16.44 -18.02
C GLU A 258 2.65 -15.72 -16.81
N ASN A 259 2.60 -16.35 -15.63
CA ASN A 259 3.07 -15.83 -14.33
C ASN A 259 2.09 -14.99 -13.47
N LEU A 260 0.83 -14.82 -13.87
CA LEU A 260 -0.22 -14.27 -13.00
C LEU A 260 -1.20 -15.33 -12.49
N LYS A 261 -1.77 -15.07 -11.31
CA LYS A 261 -2.96 -15.80 -10.86
C LYS A 261 -4.16 -15.32 -11.67
N SER A 262 -5.10 -16.22 -11.97
CA SER A 262 -6.33 -15.87 -12.69
C SER A 262 -7.12 -14.78 -11.95
N LEU A 263 -7.88 -13.97 -12.68
CA LEU A 263 -8.75 -12.95 -12.11
C LEU A 263 -9.71 -13.55 -11.07
N ASP A 264 -10.36 -14.67 -11.40
CA ASP A 264 -11.22 -15.44 -10.48
C ASP A 264 -10.53 -15.81 -9.14
N TRP A 265 -9.26 -16.23 -9.20
CA TRP A 265 -8.52 -16.56 -7.98
C TRP A 265 -8.26 -15.32 -7.12
N ARG A 266 -7.94 -14.18 -7.74
CA ARG A 266 -7.71 -12.92 -7.03
C ARG A 266 -9.00 -12.39 -6.41
N VAL A 267 -10.11 -12.46 -7.12
CA VAL A 267 -11.42 -12.07 -6.57
C VAL A 267 -11.82 -12.97 -5.39
N THR A 268 -11.55 -14.28 -5.46
CA THR A 268 -11.75 -15.18 -4.32
C THR A 268 -10.90 -14.78 -3.10
N ASP A 269 -9.63 -14.44 -3.31
CA ASP A 269 -8.71 -13.96 -2.27
C ASP A 269 -9.18 -12.63 -1.66
N PHE A 270 -9.60 -11.67 -2.50
CA PHE A 270 -10.15 -10.38 -2.06
C PHE A 270 -11.43 -10.56 -1.24
N LYS A 271 -12.39 -11.39 -1.70
CA LYS A 271 -13.62 -11.71 -0.96
C LYS A 271 -13.31 -12.26 0.43
N ALA A 272 -12.40 -13.24 0.51
CA ALA A 272 -12.04 -13.85 1.79
C ALA A 272 -11.41 -12.86 2.78
N ARG A 273 -10.57 -11.93 2.31
CA ARG A 273 -9.97 -10.89 3.15
C ARG A 273 -10.97 -9.81 3.54
N LEU A 274 -11.85 -9.41 2.63
CA LEU A 274 -12.89 -8.44 2.92
C LEU A 274 -13.84 -8.94 4.00
N GLU A 275 -14.23 -10.22 3.98
CA GLU A 275 -15.05 -10.81 5.06
C GLU A 275 -14.34 -10.77 6.43
N ILE A 276 -13.01 -10.92 6.45
CA ILE A 276 -12.23 -10.74 7.69
C ILE A 276 -12.31 -9.28 8.17
N ILE A 277 -12.14 -8.31 7.27
CA ILE A 277 -12.24 -6.89 7.63
C ILE A 277 -13.66 -6.58 8.14
N LYS A 278 -14.72 -6.98 7.43
CA LYS A 278 -16.12 -6.76 7.84
C LYS A 278 -16.39 -7.33 9.22
N LYS A 279 -15.86 -8.51 9.53
CA LYS A 279 -16.06 -9.16 10.83
C LYS A 279 -15.37 -8.43 11.99
N ILE A 280 -14.17 -7.90 11.77
CA ILE A 280 -13.33 -7.33 12.84
C ILE A 280 -13.51 -5.81 12.94
N TYR A 281 -13.74 -5.14 11.82
CA TYR A 281 -13.83 -3.69 11.67
C TYR A 281 -15.04 -3.28 10.80
N PRO A 282 -16.28 -3.63 11.20
CA PRO A 282 -17.48 -3.41 10.37
C PRO A 282 -17.72 -1.94 10.02
N GLU A 283 -17.23 -1.02 10.84
CA GLU A 283 -17.39 0.43 10.67
C GLU A 283 -16.23 1.08 9.88
N ASN A 284 -15.29 0.29 9.32
CA ASN A 284 -14.17 0.87 8.59
C ASN A 284 -14.67 1.58 7.31
N PRO A 285 -14.33 2.87 7.08
CA PRO A 285 -14.90 3.66 5.99
C PRO A 285 -14.53 3.15 4.59
N LEU A 286 -13.46 2.38 4.44
CA LEU A 286 -13.05 1.82 3.15
C LEU A 286 -13.87 0.57 2.76
N LEU A 287 -14.63 -0.03 3.70
CA LEU A 287 -15.42 -1.23 3.42
C LEU A 287 -16.42 -1.04 2.29
N ASN A 288 -17.18 0.06 2.31
CA ASN A 288 -18.17 0.35 1.28
C ASN A 288 -17.53 0.46 -0.11
N GLN A 289 -16.36 1.10 -0.18
CA GLN A 289 -15.61 1.19 -1.42
C GLN A 289 -15.14 -0.19 -1.90
N MET A 290 -14.52 -0.99 -1.02
CA MET A 290 -14.02 -2.33 -1.38
C MET A 290 -15.15 -3.27 -1.82
N VAL A 291 -16.32 -3.20 -1.17
CA VAL A 291 -17.50 -3.97 -1.58
C VAL A 291 -17.94 -3.57 -2.99
N ALA A 292 -18.10 -2.28 -3.26
CA ALA A 292 -18.51 -1.78 -4.57
C ALA A 292 -17.50 -2.19 -5.67
N ASP A 293 -16.21 -2.13 -5.36
CA ASP A 293 -15.14 -2.49 -6.28
C ASP A 293 -15.14 -4.00 -6.59
N LEU A 294 -15.40 -4.86 -5.60
CA LEU A 294 -15.53 -6.30 -5.83
C LEU A 294 -16.77 -6.66 -6.63
N ILE A 295 -17.91 -6.01 -6.39
CA ILE A 295 -19.11 -6.19 -7.22
C ILE A 295 -18.80 -5.82 -8.68
N GLY A 296 -18.05 -4.74 -8.88
CA GLY A 296 -17.54 -4.34 -10.18
C GLY A 296 -16.72 -5.45 -10.83
N LEU A 297 -15.74 -6.04 -10.13
CA LEU A 297 -14.88 -7.12 -10.66
C LEU A 297 -15.64 -8.40 -11.00
N ASP A 298 -16.64 -8.78 -10.19
CA ASP A 298 -17.44 -10.00 -10.43
C ASP A 298 -18.13 -9.98 -11.80
N SER A 299 -18.57 -8.79 -12.25
CA SER A 299 -19.19 -8.62 -13.57
C SER A 299 -18.25 -8.92 -14.75
N TYR A 300 -16.94 -8.94 -14.54
CA TYR A 300 -15.94 -9.26 -15.57
C TYR A 300 -15.51 -10.73 -15.56
N ILE A 301 -15.95 -11.53 -14.57
CA ILE A 301 -15.65 -12.97 -14.49
C ILE A 301 -16.65 -13.81 -15.29
N LEU A 302 -17.92 -13.38 -15.39
CA LEU A 302 -19.05 -14.07 -16.06
C LEU A 302 -19.05 -13.90 -17.58
#